data_AF-A0A961K8H2-F1
#
_entry.id   AF-A0A961K8H2-F1
#
_cell.length_a   1.000
_cell.length_b   1.000
_cell.length_c   1.000
_cell.angle_alpha   90.00
_cell.angle_beta   90.00
_cell.angle_gamma   90.00
#
_symmetry.space_group_name_H-M   'P 1'
#
loop_
_entity.id
_entity.type
_entity.pdbx_description
1 polymer ?
#
loop_
_entity_poly.entity_id
_entity_poly.type
_entity_poly.pdbx_seq_one_letter_code
_entity_poly.pdbx_strand_id
1 'polypeptide(L)'
;MLNICGCLVHAMPDRTDEIIAAIEAAEGREVHAHENGRIVVTVEDTAQKRASDNIMDMHQIPGVLTVTLTYHHFEALDDAPAAVDAAVDADVPALIQH
;
A
#
# COMPACT_ATOMS: atom_id res chain seq x y z
N MET A 1 -1.32 11.82 -3.68
CA MET A 1 -0.10 11.08 -3.28
C MET A 1 -0.51 10.06 -2.24
N LEU A 2 -0.25 8.79 -2.49
CA LEU A 2 -0.53 7.64 -1.63
C LEU A 2 0.76 7.26 -0.88
N ASN A 3 0.68 7.04 0.43
CA ASN A 3 1.81 6.52 1.21
C ASN A 3 1.77 5.00 1.18
N ILE A 4 2.93 4.37 0.96
CA ILE A 4 3.12 2.92 1.10
C ILE A 4 4.30 2.70 2.04
N CYS A 5 4.03 2.04 3.16
CA CYS A 5 4.96 1.86 4.27
C CYS A 5 5.15 0.37 4.56
N GLY A 6 6.39 -0.09 4.54
CA GLY A 6 6.75 -1.42 5.04
C GLY A 6 7.03 -1.35 6.53
N CYS A 7 6.38 -2.19 7.32
CA CYS A 7 6.53 -2.26 8.76
C CYS A 7 6.95 -3.67 9.21
N LEU A 8 7.89 -3.73 10.14
CA LEU A 8 8.17 -4.92 10.93
C LEU A 8 7.50 -4.78 12.29
N VAL A 9 6.52 -5.62 12.56
CA VAL A 9 5.88 -5.72 13.88
C VAL A 9 6.54 -6.87 14.64
N HIS A 10 6.93 -6.60 15.88
CA HIS A 10 7.34 -7.63 16.83
C HIS A 10 6.20 -7.81 17.83
N ALA A 11 5.67 -9.00 17.89
CA ALA A 11 4.55 -9.43 18.72
C ALA A 11 5.01 -10.45 19.76
N MET A 12 4.22 -10.60 20.82
CA MET A 12 4.35 -11.74 21.73
C MET A 12 4.11 -13.04 20.95
N PRO A 13 5.06 -14.01 20.94
CA PRO A 13 4.95 -15.21 20.11
C PRO A 13 3.63 -15.96 20.28
N ASP A 14 3.17 -16.13 21.52
CA ASP A 14 1.95 -16.88 21.86
C ASP A 14 0.65 -16.17 21.44
N ARG A 15 0.74 -14.92 20.97
CA ARG A 15 -0.41 -14.09 20.55
C ARG A 15 -0.32 -13.67 19.09
N THR A 16 0.63 -14.21 18.34
CA THR A 16 0.92 -13.80 16.96
C THR A 16 -0.33 -13.86 16.09
N ASP A 17 -1.08 -14.96 16.14
CA ASP A 17 -2.26 -15.16 15.29
C ASP A 17 -3.41 -14.19 15.63
N GLU A 18 -3.64 -13.90 16.92
CA GLU A 18 -4.63 -12.90 17.35
C GLU A 18 -4.25 -11.49 16.85
N ILE A 19 -2.96 -11.17 16.90
CA ILE A 19 -2.43 -9.86 16.49
C ILE A 19 -2.51 -9.72 14.96
N ILE A 20 -2.18 -10.76 14.20
CA ILE A 20 -2.35 -10.79 12.74
C ILE A 20 -3.81 -10.52 12.38
N ALA A 21 -4.74 -11.23 13.00
CA ALA A 21 -6.16 -11.02 12.76
C ALA A 21 -6.61 -9.57 13.09
N ALA A 22 -6.06 -8.98 14.16
CA ALA A 22 -6.34 -7.58 14.52
C ALA A 22 -5.73 -6.57 13.53
N ILE A 23 -4.55 -6.87 12.96
CA ILE A 23 -3.91 -6.04 11.94
C ILE A 23 -4.74 -6.07 10.65
N GLU A 24 -5.09 -7.25 10.17
CA GLU A 24 -5.83 -7.45 8.90
C GLU A 24 -7.29 -6.99 8.97
N ALA A 25 -7.87 -6.87 10.17
CA ALA A 25 -9.23 -6.36 10.36
C ALA A 25 -9.36 -4.85 10.06
N ALA A 26 -8.25 -4.11 10.01
CA ALA A 26 -8.24 -2.69 9.69
C ALA A 26 -7.84 -2.44 8.23
N GLU A 27 -8.58 -1.54 7.57
CA GLU A 27 -8.30 -1.14 6.20
C GLU A 27 -6.91 -0.50 6.05
N GLY A 28 -6.26 -0.76 4.92
CA GLY A 28 -4.92 -0.24 4.59
C GLY A 28 -3.79 -0.94 5.34
N ARG A 29 -4.00 -2.18 5.80
CA ARG A 29 -2.97 -3.02 6.44
C ARG A 29 -3.04 -4.43 5.86
N GLU A 30 -1.90 -4.94 5.40
CA GLU A 30 -1.79 -6.28 4.84
C GLU A 30 -0.60 -7.01 5.45
N VAL A 31 -0.81 -8.24 5.92
CA VAL A 31 0.27 -9.10 6.44
C VAL A 31 0.79 -9.99 5.30
N HIS A 32 2.10 -9.93 5.06
CA HIS A 32 2.73 -10.73 3.99
C HIS A 32 3.44 -11.99 4.51
N ALA A 33 3.97 -11.94 5.73
CA ALA A 33 4.69 -13.05 6.34
C ALA A 33 4.75 -12.89 7.85
N HIS A 34 4.88 -14.01 8.56
CA HIS A 34 5.21 -14.00 9.98
C HIS A 34 6.10 -15.20 10.36
N GLU A 35 6.98 -14.99 11.34
CA GLU A 35 7.82 -16.04 11.90
C GLU A 35 8.29 -15.64 13.31
N ASN A 36 8.08 -16.51 14.31
CA ASN A 36 8.56 -16.31 15.69
C ASN A 36 8.20 -14.94 16.28
N GLY A 37 6.95 -14.50 16.12
CA GLY A 37 6.47 -13.20 16.60
C GLY A 37 6.91 -11.99 15.76
N ARG A 38 7.67 -12.18 14.68
CA ARG A 38 7.95 -11.12 13.71
C ARG A 38 6.93 -11.17 12.59
N ILE A 39 6.31 -10.03 12.27
CA ILE A 39 5.25 -9.93 11.27
C ILE A 39 5.65 -8.82 10.29
N VAL A 40 5.64 -9.12 9.00
CA VAL A 40 5.87 -8.15 7.92
C VAL A 40 4.53 -7.63 7.44
N VAL A 41 4.35 -6.32 7.52
CA VAL A 41 3.09 -5.64 7.21
C VAL A 41 3.35 -4.53 6.19
N THR A 42 2.52 -4.45 5.15
CA THR A 42 2.41 -3.24 4.33
C THR A 42 1.25 -2.40 4.85
N VAL A 43 1.49 -1.10 4.96
CA VAL A 43 0.52 -0.11 5.42
C VAL A 43 0.41 0.98 4.38
N GLU A 44 -0.81 1.32 4.00
CA GLU A 44 -1.09 2.38 3.05
C GLU A 44 -2.05 3.44 3.59
N ASP A 45 -2.08 4.57 2.89
CA ASP A 45 -3.14 5.55 3.09
C ASP A 45 -4.49 4.94 2.65
N THR A 46 -5.52 5.11 3.46
CA THR A 46 -6.91 4.83 3.07
C THR A 46 -7.65 6.14 2.80
N ALA A 47 -8.90 6.06 2.36
CA ALA A 47 -9.73 7.24 2.21
C ALA A 47 -9.98 7.98 3.54
N GLN A 48 -9.86 7.30 4.68
CA GLN A 48 -10.23 7.78 6.00
C GLN A 48 -9.04 8.00 6.93
N LYS A 49 -7.89 7.38 6.66
CA LYS A 49 -6.75 7.36 7.59
C LYS A 49 -5.41 7.36 6.85
N ARG A 50 -4.43 8.09 7.38
CA ARG A 50 -3.06 8.08 6.85
C ARG A 50 -2.31 6.84 7.31
N ALA A 51 -1.33 6.40 6.52
CA ALA A 51 -0.44 5.31 6.86
C ALA A 51 0.25 5.54 8.23
N SER A 52 0.64 6.78 8.55
CA SER A 52 1.23 7.12 9.85
C SER A 52 0.30 6.82 11.02
N ASP A 53 -0.99 7.15 10.89
CA ASP A 53 -1.99 6.91 11.94
C ASP A 53 -2.28 5.41 12.05
N ASN A 54 -2.31 4.70 10.91
CA ASN A 54 -2.42 3.24 10.88
C ASN A 54 -1.26 2.56 11.62
N ILE A 55 -0.04 3.05 11.46
CA ILE A 55 1.15 2.56 12.18
C ILE A 55 1.03 2.83 13.68
N MET A 56 0.58 4.02 14.07
CA MET A 56 0.37 4.35 15.48
C MET A 56 -0.69 3.46 16.14
N ASP A 57 -1.76 3.13 15.43
CA ASP A 57 -2.76 2.18 15.92
C ASP A 57 -2.21 0.77 16.12
N MET A 58 -1.31 0.30 15.24
CA MET A 58 -0.67 -1.00 15.41
C MET A 58 0.15 -1.09 16.71
N HIS A 59 0.78 0.02 17.14
CA HIS A 59 1.44 0.07 18.45
C HIS A 59 0.48 -0.12 19.62
N GLN A 60 -0.82 0.14 19.45
CA GLN A 60 -1.84 0.01 20.50
C GLN A 60 -2.48 -1.38 20.54
N ILE A 61 -2.18 -2.27 19.58
CA ILE A 61 -2.72 -3.63 19.58
C ILE A 61 -2.12 -4.40 20.77
N PRO A 62 -2.93 -4.92 21.70
CA PRO A 62 -2.42 -5.63 22.87
C PRO A 62 -1.56 -6.83 22.48
N GLY A 63 -0.32 -6.86 22.96
CA GLY A 63 0.65 -7.91 22.65
C GLY A 63 1.62 -7.55 21.52
N VAL A 64 1.46 -6.40 20.87
CA VAL A 64 2.52 -5.79 20.07
C VAL A 64 3.58 -5.21 21.00
N LEU A 65 4.84 -5.60 20.75
CA LEU A 65 6.00 -5.13 21.49
C LEU A 65 6.64 -3.93 20.81
N THR A 66 6.79 -4.00 19.49
CA THR A 66 7.37 -2.92 18.68
C THR A 66 6.75 -2.89 17.28
N VAL A 67 6.67 -1.71 16.68
CA VAL A 67 6.46 -1.53 15.25
C VAL A 67 7.60 -0.68 14.73
N THR A 68 8.28 -1.14 13.69
CA THR A 68 9.41 -0.44 13.07
C THR A 68 9.10 -0.21 11.60
N LEU A 69 9.12 1.04 11.17
CA LEU A 69 9.06 1.39 9.75
C LEU A 69 10.37 0.99 9.08
N THR A 70 10.32 0.05 8.13
CA THR A 70 11.49 -0.46 7.39
C THR A 70 11.61 0.19 6.02
N TYR A 71 10.50 0.65 5.44
CA TYR A 71 10.44 1.24 4.11
C TYR A 71 9.31 2.28 4.05
N HIS A 72 9.52 3.36 3.29
CA HIS A 72 8.50 4.37 3.05
C HIS A 72 8.62 4.88 1.60
N HIS A 73 7.51 4.80 0.88
CA HIS A 73 7.37 5.28 -0.49
C HIS A 73 6.11 6.12 -0.66
N PHE A 74 6.16 6.99 -1.66
CA PHE A 74 5.09 7.89 -2.01
C PHE A 74 4.75 7.70 -3.49
N GLU A 75 3.52 7.33 -3.78
CA GLU A 75 3.02 7.17 -5.14
C GLU A 75 2.16 8.37 -5.53
N ALA A 76 2.31 8.89 -6.74
CA ALA A 76 1.40 9.90 -7.26
C ALA A 76 0.04 9.24 -7.54
N LEU A 77 -1.05 9.87 -7.10
CA LEU A 77 -2.38 9.42 -7.52
C LEU A 77 -2.56 9.99 -8.93
N ASP A 78 -2.26 9.20 -9.96
CA ASP A 78 -2.45 9.61 -11.34
C ASP A 78 -3.95 9.84 -11.60
N ASP A 79 -4.33 11.09 -11.80
CA ASP A 79 -5.72 11.50 -12.05
C ASP A 79 -6.02 11.56 -13.57
N ALA A 80 -5.50 10.61 -14.35
CA ALA A 80 -5.71 10.57 -15.79
C ALA A 80 -6.24 9.20 -16.24
N PRO A 81 -7.39 9.14 -16.94
CA PRO A 81 -7.71 7.92 -17.69
C PRO A 81 -6.57 7.70 -18.69
N ALA A 82 -6.04 6.48 -18.75
CA ALA A 82 -5.05 6.10 -19.75
C ALA A 82 -5.57 6.50 -21.14
N ALA A 83 -5.06 7.59 -21.68
CA ALA A 83 -5.32 7.98 -23.05
C ALA A 83 -4.69 6.90 -23.92
N VAL A 84 -5.53 6.02 -24.45
CA VAL A 84 -5.21 5.20 -25.60
C VAL A 84 -4.88 6.16 -26.74
N ASP A 85 -3.59 6.41 -26.97
CA ASP A 85 -3.13 7.08 -28.18
C ASP A 85 -3.36 6.14 -29.37
N ALA A 86 -4.61 6.15 -29.85
CA ALA A 86 -4.94 5.82 -31.22
C ALA A 86 -4.37 6.94 -32.09
N ALA A 87 -3.12 6.77 -32.53
CA ALA A 87 -2.59 7.56 -33.64
C ALA A 87 -3.38 7.18 -34.90
N VAL A 88 -4.35 8.05 -35.17
CA VAL A 88 -5.19 8.11 -36.35
C VAL A 88 -4.32 8.21 -37.60
N ASP A 89 -4.60 7.29 -38.52
CA ASP A 89 -4.49 7.40 -39.97
C ASP A 89 -4.45 8.85 -40.48
N ALA A 90 -3.25 9.34 -40.80
CA ALA A 90 -3.08 10.59 -41.52
C ALA A 90 -3.13 10.29 -43.02
N ASP A 91 -4.35 10.32 -43.54
CA ASP A 91 -4.71 10.59 -44.93
C ASP A 91 -3.78 11.66 -45.53
N VAL A 92 -2.93 11.27 -46.48
CA VAL A 92 -2.15 12.18 -47.32
C VAL A 92 -2.93 12.39 -48.63
N PRO A 93 -3.60 13.53 -48.85
CA PRO A 93 -4.27 13.77 -50.11
C PRO A 93 -3.24 14.26 -51.13
N ALA A 94 -2.85 13.41 -52.07
CA ALA A 94 -2.21 13.84 -53.31
C ALA A 94 -3.19 13.62 -54.47
N LEU A 95 -3.95 14.68 -54.77
CA LEU A 95 -4.75 14.81 -55.97
C LEU A 95 -3.84 14.74 -57.20
N ILE A 96 -4.26 13.92 -58.16
CA ILE A 96 -3.60 13.64 -59.45
C ILE A 96 -3.82 14.84 -60.41
N GLN A 97 -2.87 15.01 -61.36
CA GLN A 97 -2.91 15.71 -62.67
C GLN A 97 -2.24 17.10 -62.68
N HIS A 98 -1.22 17.39 -63.49
CA HIS A 98 -0.93 17.00 -64.89
C HIS A 98 0.55 16.65 -65.13
#